data_AF-A0A538CIF3-F1
#
_entry.id   AF-A0A538CIF3-F1
#
_cell.length_a   1.000
_cell.length_b   1.000
_cell.length_c   1.000
_cell.angle_alpha   90.00
_cell.angle_beta   90.00
_cell.angle_gamma   90.00
#
_symmetry.space_group_name_H-M   'P 1'
#
loop_
_entity.id
_entity.type
_entity.pdbx_description
1 polymer ?
#
loop_
_entity_poly.entity_id
_entity_poly.type
_entity_poly.pdbx_seq_one_letter_code
_entity_poly.pdbx_strand_id
1 'polypeptide(L)'
;MYAIICGGGKVGWNLARELMAKGHEVTLIESDRNRYLTIEQELEHVAQYGDATELWVLERAGIQRAELVVAVTGDDEDNILICQIAREKYLCDRIIARVNNPRNRRWFELLDIQPAVSATDLILRLIEHEVPSYGLVHLLDLRDEKLEIIEVEVTESSASYGRTAASCPTPTR
;
A
#
# COMPACT_ATOMS: atom_id res chain seq x y z
N MET A 1 18.21 7.24 -2.97
CA MET A 1 17.48 6.10 -2.39
C MET A 1 17.61 4.93 -3.33
N TYR A 2 17.95 3.75 -2.80
CA TYR A 2 17.83 2.47 -3.50
C TYR A 2 16.57 1.71 -3.06
N ALA A 3 15.70 1.39 -4.02
CA ALA A 3 14.45 0.67 -3.78
C ALA A 3 14.38 -0.66 -4.54
N ILE A 4 13.87 -1.69 -3.88
CA ILE A 4 13.51 -2.95 -4.51
C ILE A 4 12.00 -3.04 -4.58
N ILE A 5 11.48 -3.34 -5.76
CA ILE A 5 10.05 -3.55 -6.00
C ILE A 5 9.87 -5.02 -6.38
N CYS A 6 9.04 -5.74 -5.64
CA CYS A 6 8.76 -7.15 -5.86
C CYS A 6 7.39 -7.30 -6.51
N GLY A 7 7.37 -7.77 -7.76
CA GLY A 7 6.16 -7.93 -8.58
C GLY A 7 6.09 -6.92 -9.72
N GLY A 8 6.30 -7.38 -10.95
CA GLY A 8 6.25 -6.60 -12.20
C GLY A 8 4.86 -6.48 -12.81
N GLY A 9 3.79 -6.67 -12.03
CA GLY A 9 2.44 -6.36 -12.48
C GLY A 9 2.26 -4.86 -12.75
N LYS A 10 1.06 -4.46 -13.17
CA LYS A 10 0.74 -3.05 -13.51
C LYS A 10 1.20 -2.06 -12.44
N VAL A 11 1.03 -2.39 -11.16
CA VAL A 11 1.42 -1.52 -10.05
C VAL A 11 2.93 -1.40 -9.95
N GLY A 12 3.67 -2.51 -9.81
CA GLY A 12 5.12 -2.46 -9.65
C GLY A 12 5.86 -1.87 -10.86
N TRP A 13 5.39 -2.16 -12.08
CA TRP A 13 5.94 -1.57 -13.30
C TRP A 13 5.80 -0.04 -13.34
N ASN A 14 4.60 0.50 -13.05
CA ASN A 14 4.41 1.95 -13.01
C ASN A 14 5.16 2.60 -11.84
N LEU A 15 5.20 1.94 -10.67
CA LEU A 15 5.99 2.42 -9.53
C LEU A 15 7.47 2.53 -9.86
N ALA A 16 8.04 1.53 -10.56
CA ALA A 16 9.43 1.57 -10.99
C ALA A 16 9.70 2.79 -11.89
N ARG A 17 8.85 3.00 -12.91
CA ARG A 17 8.96 4.14 -13.84
C ARG A 17 8.92 5.49 -13.12
N GLU A 18 7.96 5.67 -12.22
CA GLU A 18 7.78 6.92 -11.46
C GLU A 18 8.95 7.19 -10.51
N LEU A 19 9.46 6.17 -9.83
CA LEU A 19 10.62 6.31 -8.94
C LEU A 19 11.90 6.63 -9.72
N MET A 20 12.11 5.97 -10.86
CA MET A 20 13.23 6.25 -11.75
C MET A 20 13.17 7.67 -12.32
N ALA A 21 11.99 8.14 -12.74
CA ALA A 21 11.79 9.50 -13.24
C ALA A 21 12.12 10.56 -12.18
N LYS A 22 11.97 10.22 -10.89
CA LYS A 22 12.36 11.07 -9.75
C LYS A 22 13.84 10.94 -9.37
N GLY A 23 14.64 10.20 -10.12
CA GLY A 23 16.07 10.03 -9.91
C GLY A 23 16.43 9.01 -8.82
N HIS A 24 15.51 8.13 -8.43
CA HIS A 24 15.81 7.03 -7.52
C HIS A 24 16.38 5.83 -8.27
N GLU A 25 17.26 5.09 -7.60
CA GLU A 25 17.76 3.82 -8.11
C GLU A 25 16.77 2.70 -7.74
N VAL A 26 16.37 1.91 -8.72
CA VAL A 26 15.32 0.91 -8.56
C VAL A 26 15.78 -0.44 -9.10
N THR A 27 15.34 -1.52 -8.46
CA THR A 27 15.36 -2.87 -9.03
C THR A 27 13.96 -3.46 -8.94
N LEU A 28 13.42 -3.91 -10.07
CA LEU A 28 12.11 -4.53 -10.18
C LEU A 28 12.24 -6.02 -10.42
N ILE A 29 11.75 -6.84 -9.48
CA ILE A 29 11.78 -8.30 -9.55
C ILE A 29 10.45 -8.81 -10.11
N GLU A 30 10.50 -9.68 -11.12
CA GLU A 30 9.32 -10.33 -11.71
C GLU A 30 9.58 -11.81 -11.99
N SER A 31 8.65 -12.66 -11.57
CA SER A 31 8.73 -14.12 -11.66
C SER A 31 8.07 -14.67 -12.92
N ASP A 32 7.08 -13.97 -13.49
CA ASP A 32 6.47 -14.36 -14.76
C ASP A 32 7.38 -13.99 -15.94
N ARG A 33 7.77 -15.01 -16.70
CA ARG A 33 8.71 -14.88 -17.81
C ARG A 33 8.21 -13.90 -18.89
N ASN A 34 6.92 -13.92 -19.23
CA ASN A 34 6.39 -13.11 -20.31
C ASN A 34 6.31 -11.63 -19.90
N ARG A 35 5.85 -11.36 -18.67
CA ARG A 35 5.88 -10.02 -18.08
C ARG A 35 7.31 -9.51 -17.97
N TYR A 36 8.24 -10.31 -17.45
CA TYR A 36 9.65 -9.93 -17.35
C TYR A 36 10.22 -9.48 -18.70
N LEU A 37 10.02 -10.26 -19.77
CA LEU A 37 10.53 -9.91 -21.11
C LEU A 37 9.95 -8.59 -21.63
N THR A 38 8.71 -8.27 -21.26
CA THR A 38 8.07 -7.00 -21.64
C THR A 38 8.65 -5.83 -20.85
N ILE A 39 8.88 -6.03 -19.55
CA ILE A 39 9.43 -5.01 -18.65
C ILE A 39 10.89 -4.74 -18.97
N GLU A 40 11.69 -5.78 -19.24
CA GLU A 40 13.11 -5.66 -19.61
C GLU A 40 13.29 -4.83 -20.88
N GLN A 41 12.39 -4.96 -21.87
CA GLN A 41 12.46 -4.16 -23.10
C GLN A 41 12.36 -2.66 -22.85
N GLU A 42 11.73 -2.24 -21.76
CA GLU A 42 11.57 -0.82 -21.42
C GLU A 42 12.53 -0.36 -20.31
N LEU A 43 12.70 -1.17 -19.27
CA LEU A 43 13.45 -0.81 -18.06
C LEU A 43 14.88 -1.37 -18.05
N GLU A 44 15.23 -2.21 -19.04
CA GLU A 44 16.54 -2.81 -19.22
C GLU A 44 17.06 -3.45 -17.91
N HIS A 45 18.24 -3.02 -17.46
CA HIS A 45 18.97 -3.50 -16.28
C HIS A 45 18.20 -3.39 -14.96
N VAL A 46 17.14 -2.58 -14.91
CA VAL A 46 16.31 -2.43 -13.71
C VAL A 46 15.44 -3.67 -13.48
N ALA A 47 15.08 -4.39 -14.54
CA ALA A 47 14.29 -5.61 -14.45
C ALA A 47 15.18 -6.80 -14.06
N GLN A 48 14.76 -7.57 -13.05
CA GLN A 48 15.36 -8.84 -12.69
C GLN A 48 14.34 -9.98 -12.74
N TYR A 49 14.68 -11.05 -13.45
CA TYR A 49 13.86 -12.24 -13.52
C TYR A 49 14.09 -13.15 -12.30
N GLY A 50 13.04 -13.40 -11.52
CA GLY A 50 13.11 -14.30 -10.37
C GLY A 50 11.91 -14.19 -9.45
N ASP A 51 11.81 -15.14 -8.52
CA ASP A 51 10.81 -15.13 -7.46
C ASP A 51 11.35 -14.34 -6.25
N ALA A 52 10.64 -13.30 -5.84
CA ALA A 52 11.06 -12.46 -4.72
C ALA A 52 10.90 -13.15 -3.35
N THR A 53 10.22 -14.29 -3.27
CA THR A 53 10.18 -15.11 -2.05
C THR A 53 11.48 -15.90 -1.83
N GLU A 54 12.29 -16.05 -2.88
CA GLU A 54 13.57 -16.74 -2.84
C GLU A 54 14.68 -15.79 -2.36
N LEU A 55 15.38 -16.19 -1.29
CA LEU A 55 16.42 -15.37 -0.67
C LEU A 55 17.51 -14.94 -1.65
N TRP A 56 18.01 -15.87 -2.47
CA TRP A 56 19.08 -15.60 -3.42
C TRP A 56 18.68 -14.60 -4.52
N VAL A 57 17.38 -14.50 -4.84
CA VAL A 57 16.87 -13.50 -5.80
C VAL A 57 16.92 -12.11 -5.17
N LEU A 58 16.49 -11.98 -3.91
CA LEU A 58 16.59 -10.71 -3.17
C LEU A 58 18.05 -10.28 -2.95
N GLU A 59 18.96 -11.22 -2.66
CA GLU A 59 20.40 -10.94 -2.53
C GLU A 59 21.00 -10.47 -3.86
N ARG A 60 20.65 -11.11 -4.97
CA ARG A 60 21.08 -10.68 -6.31
C ARG A 60 20.47 -9.33 -6.70
N ALA A 61 19.29 -9.01 -6.19
CA ALA A 61 18.67 -7.70 -6.28
C ALA A 61 19.24 -6.68 -5.28
N GLY A 62 20.29 -7.03 -4.51
CA GLY A 62 21.00 -6.07 -3.66
C GLY A 62 20.22 -5.64 -2.40
N ILE A 63 19.36 -6.49 -1.85
CA ILE A 63 18.53 -6.16 -0.67
C ILE A 63 19.33 -5.66 0.54
N GLN A 64 20.60 -6.05 0.67
CA GLN A 64 21.47 -5.62 1.78
C GLN A 64 21.72 -4.11 1.82
N ARG A 65 21.56 -3.41 0.70
CA ARG A 65 21.67 -1.94 0.61
C ARG A 65 20.34 -1.25 0.32
N ALA A 66 19.24 -1.99 0.32
CA ALA A 66 17.92 -1.44 0.03
C ALA A 66 17.44 -0.58 1.20
N GLU A 67 17.11 0.68 0.90
CA GLU A 67 16.49 1.59 1.86
C GLU A 67 14.97 1.42 1.88
N LEU A 68 14.41 0.82 0.83
CA LEU A 68 12.99 0.58 0.66
C LEU A 68 12.76 -0.76 -0.06
N VAL A 69 11.90 -1.60 0.50
CA VAL A 69 11.33 -2.77 -0.18
C VAL A 69 9.83 -2.60 -0.35
N VAL A 70 9.34 -2.76 -1.57
CA VAL A 70 7.92 -2.63 -1.92
C VAL A 70 7.40 -3.96 -2.46
N ALA A 71 6.63 -4.70 -1.67
CA ALA A 71 6.02 -5.96 -2.05
C ALA A 71 4.64 -5.71 -2.69
N VAL A 72 4.55 -5.85 -4.01
CA VAL A 72 3.36 -5.54 -4.82
C VAL A 72 3.00 -6.69 -5.77
N THR A 73 3.29 -7.93 -5.37
CA THR A 73 2.89 -9.13 -6.10
C THR A 73 1.37 -9.29 -6.09
N GLY A 74 0.87 -10.24 -6.89
CA GLY A 74 -0.55 -10.58 -6.95
C GLY A 74 -1.06 -11.42 -5.78
N ASP A 75 -0.19 -11.79 -4.85
CA ASP A 75 -0.46 -12.73 -3.76
C ASP A 75 -0.09 -12.09 -2.41
N ASP A 76 -0.99 -12.20 -1.41
CA ASP A 76 -0.79 -11.53 -0.12
C ASP A 76 0.22 -12.27 0.75
N GLU A 77 0.25 -13.59 0.65
CA GLU A 77 1.18 -14.46 1.35
C GLU A 77 2.62 -14.21 0.89
N ASP A 78 2.84 -14.05 -0.42
CA ASP A 78 4.12 -13.62 -0.97
C ASP A 78 4.52 -12.25 -0.45
N ASN A 79 3.59 -11.27 -0.48
CA ASN A 79 3.89 -9.91 -0.03
C ASN A 79 4.27 -9.88 1.46
N ILE A 80 3.58 -10.66 2.29
CA ILE A 80 3.92 -10.83 3.71
C ILE A 80 5.32 -11.43 3.84
N LEU A 81 5.59 -12.54 3.14
CA LEU A 81 6.88 -13.26 3.24
C LEU A 81 8.05 -12.36 2.83
N ILE A 82 7.93 -11.66 1.70
CA ILE A 82 8.94 -10.72 1.20
C ILE A 82 9.23 -9.64 2.25
N CYS A 83 8.18 -9.04 2.82
CA CYS A 83 8.31 -8.01 3.85
C CYS A 83 8.96 -8.54 5.12
N GLN A 84 8.59 -9.75 5.58
CA GLN A 84 9.22 -10.39 6.74
C GLN A 84 10.70 -10.67 6.48
N ILE A 85 11.06 -11.21 5.32
CA ILE A 85 12.47 -11.46 4.96
C ILE A 85 13.26 -10.15 4.94
N ALA A 86 12.73 -9.12 4.27
CA ALA A 86 13.38 -7.81 4.17
C ALA A 86 13.66 -7.20 5.55
N ARG A 87 12.69 -7.29 6.47
CA ARG A 87 12.79 -6.72 7.81
C ARG A 87 13.63 -7.57 8.75
N GLU A 88 13.29 -8.85 8.92
CA GLU A 88 13.88 -9.70 9.96
C GLU A 88 15.31 -10.15 9.61
N LYS A 89 15.58 -10.43 8.34
CA LYS A 89 16.89 -10.94 7.91
C LYS A 89 17.83 -9.83 7.44
N TYR A 90 17.30 -8.88 6.67
CA TYR A 90 18.12 -7.83 6.04
C TYR A 90 18.01 -6.48 6.73
N LEU A 91 17.18 -6.36 7.77
CA LEU A 91 17.03 -5.15 8.57
C LEU A 91 16.72 -3.91 7.70
N CYS A 92 15.95 -4.10 6.63
CA CYS A 92 15.57 -3.00 5.74
C CYS A 92 14.68 -2.01 6.50
N ASP A 93 15.10 -0.73 6.53
CA ASP A 93 14.47 0.32 7.32
C ASP A 93 13.01 0.58 6.96
N ARG A 94 12.64 0.39 5.68
CA ARG A 94 11.30 0.73 5.17
C ARG A 94 10.77 -0.39 4.31
N ILE A 95 9.61 -0.90 4.68
CA ILE A 95 8.87 -1.89 3.91
C ILE A 95 7.47 -1.36 3.59
N ILE A 96 6.98 -1.62 2.39
CA ILE A 96 5.61 -1.31 1.98
C ILE A 96 5.03 -2.57 1.35
N ALA A 97 3.82 -2.93 1.71
CA ALA A 97 3.14 -4.07 1.12
C ALA A 97 1.80 -3.68 0.50
N ARG A 98 1.48 -4.30 -0.64
CA ARG A 98 0.14 -4.30 -1.20
C ARG A 98 -0.70 -5.38 -0.55
N VAL A 99 -1.92 -5.00 -0.17
CA VAL A 99 -2.98 -5.91 0.26
C VAL A 99 -3.96 -6.08 -0.89
N ASN A 100 -3.89 -7.21 -1.56
CA ASN A 100 -4.76 -7.59 -2.67
C ASN A 100 -6.18 -7.89 -2.17
N ASN A 101 -6.31 -8.61 -1.07
CA ASN A 101 -7.61 -8.89 -0.45
C ASN A 101 -7.73 -8.12 0.87
N PRO A 102 -8.62 -7.12 0.98
CA PRO A 102 -8.82 -6.34 2.22
C PRO A 102 -9.03 -7.20 3.47
N ARG A 103 -9.61 -8.40 3.34
CA ARG A 103 -9.82 -9.33 4.45
C ARG A 103 -8.51 -9.83 5.07
N ASN A 104 -7.42 -9.81 4.31
CA ASN A 104 -6.09 -10.23 4.75
C ASN A 104 -5.34 -9.11 5.48
N ARG A 105 -5.83 -7.86 5.48
CA ARG A 105 -5.16 -6.72 6.16
C ARG A 105 -4.75 -7.03 7.59
N ARG A 106 -5.60 -7.75 8.34
CA ARG A 106 -5.32 -8.14 9.72
C ARG A 106 -4.01 -8.92 9.87
N TRP A 107 -3.61 -9.71 8.87
CA TRP A 107 -2.35 -10.47 8.90
C TRP A 107 -1.14 -9.55 8.75
N PHE A 108 -1.22 -8.54 7.89
CA PHE A 108 -0.17 -7.53 7.75
C PHE A 108 0.00 -6.73 9.05
N GLU A 109 -1.11 -6.32 9.68
CA GLU A 109 -1.10 -5.61 10.97
C GLU A 109 -0.53 -6.47 12.10
N LEU A 110 -0.94 -7.75 12.19
CA LEU A 110 -0.43 -8.69 13.18
C LEU A 110 1.09 -8.88 13.09
N LEU A 111 1.63 -8.81 11.87
CA LEU A 111 3.05 -8.97 11.59
C LEU A 111 3.80 -7.63 11.50
N ASP A 112 3.16 -6.53 11.88
CA ASP A 112 3.73 -5.18 11.91
C ASP A 112 4.30 -4.72 10.55
N ILE A 113 3.66 -5.12 9.46
CA ILE A 113 4.03 -4.69 8.11
C ILE A 113 3.30 -3.38 7.82
N GLN A 114 4.02 -2.25 7.90
CA GLN A 114 3.45 -0.94 7.66
C GLN A 114 4.33 -0.06 6.76
N PRO A 115 3.74 0.67 5.80
CA PRO A 115 2.30 0.69 5.46
C PRO A 115 1.84 -0.53 4.65
N ALA A 116 0.63 -1.01 4.94
CA ALA A 116 -0.09 -2.04 4.18
C ALA A 116 -1.23 -1.41 3.36
N VAL A 117 -1.08 -1.36 2.04
CA VAL A 117 -1.91 -0.56 1.14
C VAL A 117 -2.87 -1.45 0.36
N SER A 118 -4.18 -1.25 0.53
CA SER A 118 -5.20 -1.88 -0.32
C SER A 118 -5.78 -0.86 -1.28
N ALA A 119 -5.62 -1.08 -2.59
CA ALA A 119 -6.23 -0.23 -3.60
C ALA A 119 -7.77 -0.22 -3.50
N THR A 120 -8.37 -1.36 -3.18
CA THR A 120 -9.82 -1.48 -2.99
C THR A 120 -10.30 -0.60 -1.85
N ASP A 121 -9.64 -0.63 -0.69
CA ASP A 121 -10.06 0.22 0.44
C ASP A 121 -9.86 1.71 0.16
N LEU A 122 -8.77 2.07 -0.54
CA LEU A 122 -8.54 3.45 -0.94
C LEU A 122 -9.64 3.96 -1.87
N ILE A 123 -10.02 3.16 -2.86
CA ILE A 123 -11.09 3.52 -3.80
C ILE A 123 -12.46 3.55 -3.09
N LEU A 124 -12.75 2.60 -2.21
CA LEU A 124 -13.98 2.59 -1.43
C LEU A 124 -14.12 3.85 -0.58
N ARG A 125 -13.05 4.26 0.12
CA ARG A 125 -13.04 5.51 0.90
C ARG A 125 -13.31 6.74 0.03
N LEU A 126 -12.75 6.77 -1.19
CA LEU A 126 -13.02 7.85 -2.15
C LEU A 126 -14.48 7.83 -2.62
N ILE A 127 -15.06 6.66 -2.87
CA ILE A 127 -16.48 6.56 -3.28
C ILE A 127 -17.40 6.97 -2.13
N GLU A 128 -17.13 6.53 -0.90
CA GLU A 128 -17.89 6.91 0.29
C GLU A 128 -17.84 8.42 0.52
N HIS A 129 -16.71 9.06 0.19
CA HIS A 129 -16.56 10.51 0.18
C HIS A 129 -17.39 11.20 -0.91
N GLU A 130 -17.33 10.73 -2.16
CA GLU A 130 -18.04 11.37 -3.28
C GLU A 130 -19.55 11.06 -3.34
N VAL A 131 -19.96 9.92 -2.78
CA VAL A 131 -21.35 9.47 -2.74
C VAL A 131 -21.71 9.13 -1.30
N PRO A 132 -22.01 10.15 -0.47
CA PRO A 132 -22.47 9.95 0.90
C PRO A 132 -23.87 9.33 0.85
N SER A 133 -23.95 8.02 0.64
CA SER A 133 -25.24 7.31 0.54
C SER A 133 -25.97 7.24 1.89
N TYR A 134 -25.32 7.71 2.97
CA TYR A 134 -25.89 7.84 4.30
C TYR A 134 -25.51 9.16 5.01
N GLY A 135 -25.03 10.16 4.26
CA GLY A 135 -24.63 11.45 4.85
C GLY A 135 -23.50 11.33 5.87
N LEU A 136 -22.65 10.30 5.79
CA LEU A 136 -21.52 10.07 6.69
C LEU A 136 -20.31 9.63 5.86
N VAL A 137 -19.26 10.45 5.87
CA VAL A 137 -18.03 10.28 5.10
C VAL A 137 -16.88 10.08 6.07
N HIS A 138 -16.16 8.97 5.96
CA HIS A 138 -14.97 8.74 6.78
C HIS A 138 -13.74 9.42 6.16
N LEU A 139 -13.20 10.45 6.81
CA LEU A 139 -12.08 11.24 6.27
C LEU A 139 -10.72 10.66 6.67
N LEU A 140 -10.49 10.41 7.97
CA LEU A 140 -9.16 10.05 8.48
C LEU A 140 -9.23 9.18 9.73
N ASP A 141 -8.26 8.28 9.87
CA ASP A 141 -8.12 7.32 10.96
C ASP A 141 -6.78 7.56 11.67
N LEU A 142 -6.80 8.19 12.86
CA LEU A 142 -5.64 8.55 13.68
C LEU A 142 -5.46 7.50 14.78
N ARG A 143 -4.95 6.34 14.38
CA ARG A 143 -4.96 5.11 15.19
C ARG A 143 -4.17 5.20 16.49
N ASP A 144 -3.02 5.89 16.50
CA ASP A 144 -2.19 6.08 17.70
C ASP A 144 -2.94 6.85 18.80
N GLU A 145 -3.86 7.73 18.38
CA GLU A 145 -4.62 8.62 19.26
C GLU A 145 -6.04 8.09 19.53
N LYS A 146 -6.41 6.96 18.91
CA LYS A 146 -7.79 6.39 18.92
C LYS A 146 -8.83 7.42 18.49
N LEU A 147 -8.47 8.24 17.49
CA LEU A 147 -9.32 9.28 16.92
C LEU A 147 -9.73 8.91 15.50
N GLU A 148 -11.00 9.21 15.19
CA GLU A 148 -11.58 9.05 13.87
C GLU A 148 -12.18 10.39 13.46
N ILE A 149 -11.91 10.83 12.24
CA ILE A 149 -12.50 12.03 11.67
C ILE A 149 -13.54 11.60 10.64
N ILE A 150 -14.78 11.95 10.92
CA ILE A 150 -15.93 11.75 10.04
C ILE A 150 -16.53 13.10 9.67
N GLU A 151 -17.00 13.21 8.44
CA GLU A 151 -17.84 14.29 7.94
C GLU A 151 -19.29 13.79 7.87
N VAL A 152 -20.24 14.63 8.27
CA VAL A 152 -21.67 14.28 8.27
C VAL A 152 -22.45 15.39 7.57
N GLU A 153 -23.31 15.02 6.63
CA GLU A 153 -24.21 15.96 5.97
C GLU A 153 -25.43 16.25 6.86
N VAL A 154 -25.68 17.54 7.16
CA VAL A 154 -26.83 17.99 7.95
C VAL A 154 -27.96 18.41 7.01
N THR A 155 -28.97 17.56 6.87
CA THR A 155 -30.17 17.80 6.07
C THR A 155 -31.29 18.46 6.89
N GLU A 156 -32.35 18.98 6.26
CA GLU A 156 -33.48 19.63 6.95
C GLU A 156 -34.20 18.74 7.97
N SER A 157 -34.14 17.41 7.80
CA SER A 157 -34.70 16.42 8.73
C SER A 157 -33.79 16.12 9.92
N SER A 158 -32.57 16.65 9.94
CA SER A 158 -31.57 16.37 10.97
C SER A 158 -31.85 17.14 12.26
N ALA A 159 -31.66 16.50 13.42
CA ALA A 159 -31.83 17.15 14.72
C ALA A 159 -30.91 18.37 14.93
N SER A 160 -29.80 18.41 14.18
CA SER A 160 -28.79 19.46 14.18
C SER A 160 -29.07 20.59 13.17
N TYR A 161 -30.11 20.47 12.34
CA TYR A 161 -30.42 21.49 11.33
C TYR A 161 -30.76 22.84 11.96
N GLY A 162 -30.14 23.91 11.47
CA GLY A 162 -30.31 25.28 11.98
C GLY A 162 -29.69 25.54 13.35
N ARG A 163 -28.95 24.59 13.94
CA ARG A 163 -28.28 24.76 15.23
C ARG A 163 -26.84 25.24 15.05
N THR A 164 -26.33 25.96 16.06
CA THR A 164 -24.89 26.26 16.13
C THR A 164 -24.13 25.01 16.57
N ALA A 165 -22.85 24.90 16.17
CA ALA A 165 -22.01 23.76 16.52
C ALA A 165 -21.98 23.47 18.04
N ALA A 166 -21.99 24.51 18.88
CA ALA A 166 -22.02 24.37 20.34
C ALA A 166 -23.32 23.78 20.90
N SER A 167 -24.41 23.84 20.13
CA SER A 167 -25.76 23.38 20.51
C SER A 167 -26.20 22.10 19.78
N CYS A 168 -25.34 21.56 18.91
CA CYS A 168 -25.59 20.30 18.25
C CYS A 168 -25.39 19.14 19.24
N PRO A 169 -26.32 18.17 19.28
CA PRO A 169 -26.08 16.94 20.02
C PRO A 169 -24.87 16.23 19.43
N THR A 170 -23.94 15.80 20.30
CA THR A 170 -22.81 14.97 19.86
C THR A 170 -23.35 13.62 19.39
N PRO A 171 -22.82 13.06 18.28
CA PRO A 171 -23.19 11.72 17.86
C PRO A 171 -22.92 10.72 18.99
N THR A 172 -23.95 10.02 19.42
CA THR A 172 -23.82 8.90 20.36
C THR A 172 -23.20 7.71 19.65
N ARG A 173 -22.15 7.14 20.25
CA ARG A 173 -21.50 5.90 19.81
C ARG A 173 -22.47 4.74 19.65
#